data_AF-A0A6B2LTL8-F1
#
_entry.id   AF-A0A6B2LTL8-F1
#
_cell.length_a   1.000
_cell.length_b   1.000
_cell.length_c   1.000
_cell.angle_alpha   90.00
_cell.angle_beta   90.00
_cell.angle_gamma   90.00
#
_symmetry.space_group_name_H-M   'P 1'
#
loop_
_entity.id
_entity.type
_entity.pdbx_description
1 polymer ?
#
loop_
_entity_poly.entity_id
_entity_poly.type
_entity_poly.pdbx_seq_one_letter_code
_entity_poly.pdbx_strand_id
1 'polypeptide(L)'
;MITQNLKRRARVLQKFLSIAQQCLQLNNFNAALEISSALNSGPLRRLTRTFKELKDCQVLQTISEFQEKNFRKLRDLLPSIKPPCIPYLGMYLTDLVFI
;
A
#
# COMPACT_ATOMS: atom_id res chain seq x y z
N MET A 1 2.18 -0.39 21.79
CA MET A 1 2.57 -1.78 22.15
C MET A 1 3.51 -2.32 21.08
N ILE A 2 4.82 -2.38 21.33
CA ILE A 2 5.82 -2.82 20.34
C ILE A 2 5.82 -4.36 20.34
N THR A 3 5.45 -4.99 19.23
CA THR A 3 5.44 -6.45 19.10
C THR A 3 6.88 -6.97 19.04
N GLN A 4 7.49 -7.24 20.20
CA GLN A 4 8.88 -7.68 20.32
C GLN A 4 9.08 -9.09 19.74
N ASN A 5 8.11 -9.99 19.92
CA ASN A 5 8.16 -11.35 19.39
C ASN A 5 8.08 -11.37 17.84
N LEU A 6 9.08 -11.97 17.20
CA LEU A 6 9.21 -12.03 15.74
C LEU A 6 8.01 -12.68 15.05
N LYS A 7 7.55 -13.85 15.52
CA LYS A 7 6.39 -14.56 14.93
C LYS A 7 5.10 -13.75 15.07
N ARG A 8 4.88 -13.11 16.21
CA ARG A 8 3.72 -12.23 16.41
C ARG A 8 3.78 -11.02 15.49
N ARG A 9 4.96 -10.41 15.31
CA ARG A 9 5.15 -9.26 14.43
C ARG A 9 4.93 -9.62 12.97
N ALA A 10 5.45 -10.75 12.51
CA ALA A 10 5.22 -11.27 11.16
C ALA A 10 3.73 -11.49 10.89
N ARG A 11 2.99 -12.11 11.83
CA ARG A 11 1.52 -12.26 11.71
C ARG A 11 0.77 -10.94 11.57
N VAL A 12 1.19 -9.91 12.31
CA VAL A 12 0.59 -8.58 12.20
C VAL A 12 0.86 -7.96 10.82
N LEU A 13 2.10 -7.99 10.33
CA LEU A 13 2.41 -7.48 8.99
C LEU A 13 1.69 -8.27 7.89
N GLN A 14 1.59 -9.60 8.02
CA GLN A 14 0.80 -10.44 7.11
C GLN A 14 -0.67 -10.02 7.07
N LYS A 15 -1.25 -9.67 8.22
CA LYS A 15 -2.62 -9.16 8.29
C LYS A 15 -2.76 -7.84 7.53
N PHE A 16 -1.79 -6.93 7.62
CA PHE A 16 -1.79 -5.70 6.84
C PHE A 16 -1.68 -5.94 5.33
N LEU A 17 -0.92 -6.94 4.88
CA LEU A 17 -0.89 -7.35 3.46
C LEU A 17 -2.27 -7.83 3.00
N SER A 18 -2.93 -8.67 3.81
CA SER A 18 -4.30 -9.13 3.54
C SER A 18 -5.30 -7.97 3.50
N ILE A 19 -5.18 -6.98 4.41
CA ILE A 19 -6.03 -5.78 4.39
C ILE A 19 -5.76 -4.95 3.13
N ALA A 20 -4.51 -4.74 2.74
CA ALA A 20 -4.18 -4.00 1.53
C ALA A 20 -4.79 -4.66 0.27
N GLN A 21 -4.78 -5.99 0.20
CA GLN A 21 -5.44 -6.72 -0.88
C GLN A 21 -6.95 -6.48 -0.91
N GLN A 22 -7.61 -6.47 0.25
CA GLN A 22 -9.03 -6.15 0.36
C GLN A 22 -9.32 -4.68 -0.03
N CYS A 23 -8.44 -3.75 0.35
CA CYS A 23 -8.56 -2.35 -0.07
C CYS A 23 -8.52 -2.22 -1.60
N LEU A 24 -7.64 -2.93 -2.29
CA LEU A 24 -7.62 -2.95 -3.76
C LEU A 24 -8.91 -3.52 -4.35
N GLN A 25 -9.45 -4.61 -3.79
CA GLN A 25 -10.72 -5.19 -4.24
C GLN A 25 -11.92 -4.24 -4.06
N LEU A 26 -11.85 -3.35 -3.07
CA LEU A 26 -12.86 -2.34 -2.79
C LEU A 26 -12.63 -1.01 -3.54
N ASN A 27 -11.69 -0.96 -4.48
CA ASN A 27 -11.25 0.27 -5.15
C ASN A 27 -10.83 1.39 -4.16
N ASN A 28 -10.33 1.00 -2.98
CA ASN A 28 -9.81 1.91 -1.98
C ASN A 28 -8.28 2.03 -2.13
N PHE A 29 -7.87 2.80 -3.14
CA PHE A 29 -6.47 3.02 -3.47
C PHE A 29 -5.74 3.84 -2.41
N ASN A 30 -6.46 4.75 -1.73
CA ASN A 30 -5.89 5.54 -0.65
C ASN A 30 -5.31 4.64 0.46
N ALA A 31 -6.15 3.77 1.03
CA ALA A 31 -5.73 2.89 2.12
C ALA A 31 -4.66 1.87 1.68
N ALA A 32 -4.76 1.34 0.46
CA ALA A 32 -3.75 0.41 -0.07
C ALA A 32 -2.37 1.07 -0.16
N LEU A 33 -2.30 2.30 -0.69
CA LEU A 33 -1.07 3.08 -0.79
C LEU A 33 -0.54 3.52 0.58
N GLU A 34 -1.40 3.89 1.52
CA GLU A 34 -1.00 4.19 2.90
C GLU A 34 -0.35 2.99 3.59
N ILE A 35 -0.93 1.80 3.45
CA ILE A 35 -0.35 0.56 4.01
C ILE A 35 1.02 0.29 3.37
N SER A 36 1.14 0.40 2.05
CA SER A 36 2.42 0.22 1.35
C SER A 36 3.47 1.23 1.82
N SER A 37 3.11 2.50 1.93
CA SER A 37 3.98 3.58 2.45
C SER A 37 4.43 3.30 3.89
N ALA A 38 3.52 2.86 4.76
CA ALA A 38 3.86 2.49 6.13
C ALA A 38 4.87 1.33 6.17
N LEU A 39 4.67 0.28 5.37
CA LEU A 39 5.59 -0.87 5.29
C LEU A 39 6.96 -0.50 4.72
N ASN A 40 7.00 0.47 3.81
CA ASN A 40 8.23 1.02 3.24
C ASN A 40 8.91 2.11 4.11
N SER A 41 8.26 2.54 5.20
CA SER A 41 8.84 3.53 6.11
C SER A 41 10.11 3.00 6.80
N GLY A 42 11.04 3.90 7.13
CA GLY A 42 12.32 3.54 7.76
C GLY A 42 12.20 2.58 8.96
N PRO A 43 11.23 2.76 9.89
CA PRO A 43 11.03 1.87 11.02
C PRO A 43 10.61 0.44 10.67
N LEU A 44 9.78 0.24 9.65
CA LEU A 44 9.34 -1.09 9.24
C LEU A 44 10.33 -1.71 8.25
N ARG A 45 10.82 -0.95 7.27
CA ARG A 45 11.75 -1.42 6.23
C ARG A 45 13.02 -2.07 6.80
N ARG A 46 13.54 -1.58 7.94
CA ARG A 46 14.73 -2.15 8.60
C ARG A 46 14.49 -3.50 9.27
N LEU A 47 13.23 -3.94 9.44
CA LEU A 47 12.87 -5.19 10.10
C LEU A 47 13.06 -6.41 9.18
N THR A 48 14.22 -6.54 8.56
CA THR A 48 14.54 -7.56 7.54
C THR A 48 14.19 -8.99 7.97
N ARG A 49 14.49 -9.36 9.23
CA ARG A 49 14.14 -10.67 9.80
C ARG A 49 12.63 -10.93 9.84
N THR A 50 11.82 -9.89 9.97
CA THR A 50 10.35 -10.00 9.98
C THR A 50 9.81 -10.16 8.57
N PHE A 51 10.35 -9.40 7.61
CA PHE A 51 9.96 -9.47 6.20
C PHE A 51 10.29 -10.85 5.59
N LYS A 52 11.37 -11.49 6.01
CA LYS A 52 11.71 -12.87 5.60
C LYS A 52 10.68 -13.93 6.02
N GLU A 53 9.87 -13.66 7.05
CA GLU A 53 8.81 -14.56 7.53
C GLU A 53 7.47 -14.34 6.83
N LEU A 54 7.34 -13.27 6.04
CA LEU A 54 6.10 -12.97 5.33
C LEU A 54 5.94 -13.91 4.15
N LYS A 55 4.70 -14.32 3.93
CA LYS A 55 4.30 -15.11 2.78
C LYS A 55 3.46 -14.24 1.87
N ASP A 56 3.48 -14.52 0.57
CA ASP A 56 2.60 -13.86 -0.40
C ASP A 56 2.61 -12.33 -0.33
N CYS A 57 3.74 -11.74 -0.71
CA CYS A 57 3.93 -10.29 -0.75
C CYS A 57 3.56 -9.67 -2.12
N GLN A 58 2.87 -10.41 -2.99
CA GLN A 58 2.58 -9.97 -4.37
C GLN A 58 1.76 -8.66 -4.39
N VAL A 59 0.85 -8.49 -3.44
CA VAL A 59 0.07 -7.24 -3.28
C VAL A 59 0.96 -6.00 -3.19
N LEU A 60 2.15 -6.08 -2.59
CA LEU A 60 3.07 -4.95 -2.52
C LEU A 60 3.65 -4.58 -3.88
N GLN A 61 3.90 -5.57 -4.75
CA GLN A 61 4.37 -5.34 -6.11
C GLN A 61 3.26 -4.66 -6.92
N THR A 62 2.03 -5.15 -6.84
CA THR A 62 0.86 -4.52 -7.48
C THR A 62 0.68 -3.07 -7.03
N ILE A 63 0.80 -2.78 -5.73
CA ILE A 63 0.68 -1.41 -5.23
C ILE A 63 1.86 -0.53 -5.69
N SER A 64 3.07 -1.08 -5.75
CA SER A 64 4.27 -0.37 -6.24
C SER A 64 4.09 0.09 -7.68
N GLU A 65 3.47 -0.72 -8.53
CA GLU A 65 3.18 -0.33 -9.92
C GLU A 65 2.28 0.90 -10.03
N PHE A 66 1.36 1.11 -9.09
CA PHE A 66 0.52 2.32 -9.05
C PHE A 66 1.30 3.58 -8.66
N GLN A 67 2.47 3.46 -8.04
CA GLN A 67 3.29 4.61 -7.62
C GLN A 67 4.28 5.06 -8.72
N GLU A 68 4.50 4.23 -9.75
CA GLU A 68 5.43 4.53 -10.82
C GLU A 68 4.98 5.69 -11.70
N LYS A 69 5.96 6.41 -12.28
CA LYS A 69 5.76 7.43 -13.32
C LYS A 69 4.66 8.45 -12.96
N ASN A 70 4.72 9.03 -11.77
CA ASN A 70 3.71 9.97 -11.24
C ASN A 70 2.29 9.38 -11.26
N PHE A 71 2.15 8.17 -10.72
CA PHE A 71 0.88 7.47 -10.60
C PHE A 71 0.18 7.18 -11.93
N ARG A 72 0.91 7.09 -13.06
CA ARG A 72 0.31 6.97 -14.41
C ARG A 72 -0.69 5.82 -14.52
N LYS A 73 -0.32 4.61 -14.08
CA LYS A 73 -1.22 3.44 -14.11
C LYS A 73 -2.49 3.68 -13.32
N LEU A 74 -2.39 4.32 -12.15
CA LEU A 74 -3.54 4.64 -11.31
C LEU A 74 -4.41 5.74 -11.97
N ARG A 75 -3.80 6.77 -12.53
CA ARG A 75 -4.49 7.84 -13.28
C ARG A 75 -5.27 7.29 -14.47
N ASP A 76 -4.67 6.37 -15.23
CA ASP A 76 -5.30 5.74 -16.40
C ASP A 76 -6.45 4.80 -15.98
N LEU A 77 -6.31 4.13 -14.84
CA LEU A 77 -7.31 3.21 -14.31
C LEU A 77 -8.55 3.93 -13.74
N LEU A 78 -8.36 5.01 -12.96
CA LEU A 78 -9.43 5.67 -12.19
C LEU A 78 -10.68 6.05 -13.01
N PRO A 79 -10.59 6.59 -14.25
CA PRO A 79 -11.75 6.91 -15.07
C PRO A 79 -12.61 5.70 -15.46
N SER A 80 -12.02 4.50 -15.50
CA SER A 80 -12.70 3.26 -15.88
C SER A 80 -13.42 2.57 -14.70
N ILE A 81 -13.15 3.00 -13.47
CA ILE A 81 -13.70 2.37 -12.27
C ILE A 81 -15.13 2.83 -12.02
N LYS A 82 -16.05 1.88 -11.92
CA LYS A 82 -17.42 2.15 -11.49
C LYS A 82 -17.43 2.41 -9.97
N PRO A 83 -18.03 3.52 -9.50
CA PRO A 83 -18.18 3.78 -8.07
C PRO A 83 -18.88 2.63 -7.32
N PRO A 84 -18.54 2.41 -6.03
CA PRO A 84 -17.71 3.25 -5.16
C PRO A 84 -16.19 3.06 -5.36
N CYS A 85 -15.43 4.14 -5.16
CA CYS A 85 -13.97 4.18 -5.24
C CYS A 85 -13.43 5.28 -4.32
N ILE A 86 -12.27 5.04 -3.70
CA ILE A 86 -11.54 6.03 -2.90
C ILE A 86 -10.16 6.22 -3.53
N PRO A 87 -9.95 7.30 -4.32
CA PRO A 87 -8.68 7.55 -4.98
C PRO A 87 -7.61 8.07 -4.01
N TYR A 88 -6.34 7.96 -4.38
CA TYR A 88 -5.23 8.47 -3.56
C TYR A 88 -5.12 9.99 -3.64
N LEU A 89 -5.37 10.66 -2.51
CA LEU A 89 -5.45 12.11 -2.45
C LEU A 89 -4.11 12.80 -2.74
N GLY A 90 -2.99 12.20 -2.32
CA GLY A 90 -1.66 12.80 -2.49
C GLY A 90 -1.27 13.07 -3.94
N MET A 91 -1.83 12.30 -4.89
CA MET A 91 -1.65 12.52 -6.33
C MET A 91 -2.24 13.87 -6.75
N TYR A 92 -3.50 14.16 -6.39
CA TYR A 92 -4.15 15.41 -6.76
C TYR A 92 -3.58 16.62 -6.01
N LEU A 93 -3.22 16.45 -4.74
CA LEU A 93 -2.59 17.53 -3.97
C LEU A 93 -1.25 17.94 -4.57
N THR A 94 -0.47 16.98 -5.08
CA THR A 94 0.78 17.28 -5.78
C THR A 94 0.51 18.09 -7.05
N ASP A 95 -0.48 17.68 -7.84
CA ASP A 95 -0.86 18.42 -9.06
C ASP A 95 -1.24 19.87 -8.72
N LEU A 96 -2.08 20.09 -7.70
CA LEU A 96 -2.53 21.43 -7.29
C LEU A 96 -1.40 22.35 -6.83
N VAL A 97 -0.31 21.80 -6.26
CA VAL A 97 0.83 22.59 -5.78
C VAL A 97 1.73 23.07 -6.93
N PHE A 98 1.76 22.34 -8.06
CA PHE A 98 2.63 22.63 -9.20
C PHE A 98 1.86 23.20 -10.41
N ILE A 99 0.70 23.84 -10.18
CA ILE A 99 -0.05 24.65 -11.16
C ILE A 99 0.55 26.04 -11.27
#